data_AF-A0A2D4LBL3-F1
#
_entry.id   AF-A0A2D4LBL3-F1
#
_cell.length_a   1.000
_cell.length_b   1.000
_cell.length_c   1.000
_cell.angle_alpha   90.00
_cell.angle_beta   90.00
_cell.angle_gamma   90.00
#
_symmetry.space_group_name_H-M   'P 1'
#
loop_
_entity.id
_entity.type
_entity.pdbx_description
1 polymer ?
#
loop_
_entity_poly.entity_id
_entity_poly.type
_entity_poly.pdbx_seq_one_letter_code
_entity_poly.pdbx_strand_id
1 'polypeptide(L)'
;AGEGRVYKCLFNHKFEDAMSEKCRDALTTRQKLIAQDYKVSYSLAKSCKSDLKKYRCNVENLPRTREARLSYLLMCLESAVHRGRQVSSECQGEMLDYRRMLMEDFSLSPEIILGCRTEIEHHCSGLHRKGRTLHCLMKVVRGEKGNLGDSCQHSLQSLIQEVDPVADYRIDRALNEACESVIQTACKHIRSGDPMILSCLMEHLYTEKMVEDCEHRLLELQYFISRDWKLDFVLYRKCQGDASRLCHTHGWNETSEMIPPGAVFSCLYRHAYRTEEQGRRLSRECRAEVQRILHQRALDVKLDPSLQDKCMIDLGKWCSEKTETGQELECLQDHLDD
;
A
#
# COMPACT_ATOMS: atom_id res chain seq x y z
N ALA A 1 -34.17 -3.88 11.20
CA ALA A 1 -33.36 -4.43 12.31
C ALA A 1 -31.93 -4.65 11.84
N GLY A 2 -30.92 -4.40 12.70
CA GLY A 2 -29.51 -4.79 12.49
C GLY A 2 -28.51 -3.69 12.13
N GLU A 3 -28.93 -2.54 11.57
CA GLU A 3 -28.06 -1.42 11.13
C GLU A 3 -26.84 -1.83 10.26
N GLY A 4 -26.89 -2.97 9.57
CA GLY A 4 -25.76 -3.51 8.78
C GLY A 4 -24.84 -4.48 9.53
N ARG A 5 -24.96 -4.62 10.86
CA ARG A 5 -24.08 -5.45 11.69
C ARG A 5 -24.08 -6.94 11.31
N VAL A 6 -25.22 -7.46 10.86
CA VAL A 6 -25.34 -8.86 10.41
C VAL A 6 -24.47 -9.10 9.18
N TYR A 7 -24.53 -8.22 8.18
CA TYR A 7 -23.69 -8.33 6.99
C TYR A 7 -22.21 -8.19 7.32
N LYS A 8 -21.85 -7.27 8.22
CA LYS A 8 -20.46 -7.12 8.68
C LYS A 8 -19.91 -8.41 9.29
N CYS A 9 -20.68 -9.06 10.16
CA CYS A 9 -20.32 -10.37 10.71
C CYS A 9 -20.19 -11.43 9.59
N LEU A 10 -21.20 -11.57 8.72
CA LEU A 10 -21.17 -12.53 7.63
C LEU A 10 -20.00 -12.34 6.66
N PHE A 11 -19.60 -11.10 6.39
CA PHE A 11 -18.43 -10.81 5.56
C PHE A 11 -17.13 -11.27 6.22
N ASN A 12 -16.94 -11.01 7.52
CA ASN A 12 -15.74 -11.43 8.25
C ASN A 12 -15.58 -12.97 8.32
N HIS A 13 -16.70 -13.69 8.36
CA HIS A 13 -16.75 -15.15 8.42
C HIS A 13 -17.04 -15.81 7.05
N LYS A 14 -17.03 -15.03 5.95
CA LYS A 14 -17.41 -15.49 4.60
C LYS A 14 -16.59 -16.71 4.16
N PHE A 15 -15.31 -16.75 4.51
CA PHE A 15 -14.37 -17.78 4.04
C PHE A 15 -14.06 -18.86 5.09
N GLU A 16 -14.90 -19.00 6.11
CA GLU A 16 -14.82 -20.13 7.05
C GLU A 16 -15.49 -21.38 6.48
N ASP A 17 -15.01 -22.55 6.91
CA ASP A 17 -15.47 -23.84 6.40
C ASP A 17 -16.96 -24.09 6.70
N ALA A 18 -17.46 -23.53 7.81
CA ALA A 18 -18.87 -23.61 8.20
C ALA A 18 -19.81 -22.82 7.27
N MET A 19 -19.30 -21.88 6.46
CA MET A 19 -20.12 -21.07 5.56
C MET A 19 -20.50 -21.89 4.32
N SER A 20 -21.80 -22.00 4.01
CA SER A 20 -22.24 -22.71 2.80
C SER A 20 -21.85 -21.95 1.51
N GLU A 21 -21.61 -22.67 0.42
CA GLU A 21 -21.28 -22.08 -0.88
C GLU A 21 -22.35 -21.10 -1.36
N LYS A 22 -23.62 -21.50 -1.28
CA LYS A 22 -24.76 -20.61 -1.62
C LYS A 22 -24.75 -19.30 -0.82
N CYS A 23 -24.40 -19.36 0.47
CA CYS A 23 -24.31 -18.15 1.29
C CYS A 23 -23.10 -17.30 0.87
N ARG A 24 -21.94 -17.92 0.62
CA ARG A 24 -20.76 -17.21 0.11
C ARG A 24 -21.04 -16.48 -1.19
N ASP A 25 -21.73 -17.11 -2.14
CA ASP A 25 -22.04 -16.52 -3.44
C ASP A 25 -23.04 -15.37 -3.33
N ALA A 26 -24.04 -15.50 -2.45
CA ALA A 26 -24.98 -14.43 -2.13
C ALA A 26 -24.26 -13.23 -1.47
N LEU A 27 -23.31 -13.49 -0.57
CA LEU A 27 -22.47 -12.46 0.05
C LEU A 27 -21.59 -11.78 -1.00
N THR A 28 -20.92 -12.52 -1.87
CA THR A 28 -20.11 -11.98 -2.98
C THR A 28 -20.96 -11.09 -3.88
N THR A 29 -22.15 -11.55 -4.27
CA THR A 29 -23.07 -10.75 -5.09
C THR A 29 -23.42 -9.43 -4.42
N ARG A 30 -23.69 -9.46 -3.11
CA ARG A 30 -23.97 -8.24 -2.36
C ARG A 30 -22.75 -7.32 -2.26
N GLN A 31 -21.55 -7.85 -2.05
CA GLN A 31 -20.31 -7.07 -2.02
C GLN A 31 -20.03 -6.39 -3.35
N LYS A 32 -20.26 -7.08 -4.49
CA LYS A 32 -20.19 -6.48 -5.83
C LYS A 32 -21.16 -5.32 -6.00
N LEU A 33 -22.39 -5.44 -5.50
CA LEU A 33 -23.36 -4.33 -5.50
C LEU A 33 -22.89 -3.14 -4.63
N ILE A 34 -22.25 -3.40 -3.48
CA ILE A 34 -21.68 -2.35 -2.63
C ILE A 34 -20.53 -1.62 -3.34
N ALA A 35 -19.65 -2.35 -4.04
CA ALA A 35 -18.56 -1.76 -4.81
C ALA A 35 -19.07 -0.83 -5.93
N GLN A 36 -20.16 -1.22 -6.59
CA GLN A 36 -20.82 -0.39 -7.62
C GLN A 36 -21.56 0.81 -7.03
N ASP A 37 -22.27 0.63 -5.91
CA ASP A 37 -22.97 1.69 -5.19
C ASP A 37 -22.86 1.51 -3.67
N TYR A 38 -22.06 2.38 -3.04
CA TYR A 38 -21.85 2.38 -1.59
C TYR A 38 -23.15 2.50 -0.79
N LYS A 39 -24.22 3.08 -1.36
CA LYS A 39 -25.52 3.23 -0.70
C LYS A 39 -26.20 1.91 -0.41
N VAL A 40 -25.80 0.83 -1.09
CA VAL A 40 -26.25 -0.54 -0.78
C VAL A 40 -25.83 -0.96 0.63
N SER A 41 -24.70 -0.44 1.12
CA SER A 41 -24.27 -0.58 2.51
C SER A 41 -24.84 0.56 3.36
N TYR A 42 -25.87 0.24 4.15
CA TYR A 42 -26.50 1.22 5.04
C TYR A 42 -25.51 1.81 6.05
N SER A 43 -24.65 0.98 6.67
CA SER A 43 -23.69 1.43 7.68
C SER A 43 -22.66 2.39 7.10
N LEU A 44 -22.06 2.03 5.97
CA LEU A 44 -21.11 2.88 5.24
C LEU A 44 -21.76 4.21 4.82
N ALA A 45 -22.95 4.14 4.22
CA ALA A 45 -23.66 5.34 3.76
C ALA A 45 -24.08 6.27 4.91
N LYS A 46 -24.47 5.69 6.06
CA LYS A 46 -24.83 6.45 7.28
C LYS A 46 -23.58 7.10 7.89
N SER A 47 -22.55 6.32 8.15
CA SER A 47 -21.33 6.76 8.86
C SER A 47 -20.54 7.79 8.05
N CYS A 48 -20.42 7.62 6.74
CA CYS A 48 -19.64 8.52 5.90
C CYS A 48 -20.42 9.73 5.35
N LYS A 49 -21.73 9.86 5.61
CA LYS A 49 -22.59 10.89 5.01
C LYS A 49 -22.06 12.31 5.21
N SER A 50 -21.68 12.65 6.45
CA SER A 50 -21.18 13.99 6.80
C SER A 50 -19.82 14.26 6.18
N ASP A 51 -18.92 13.28 6.20
CA ASP A 51 -17.56 13.41 5.69
C ASP A 51 -17.54 13.54 4.17
N LEU A 52 -18.35 12.75 3.46
CA LEU A 52 -18.52 12.86 2.01
C LEU A 52 -19.00 14.26 1.60
N LYS A 53 -19.96 14.84 2.33
CA LYS A 53 -20.42 16.21 2.10
C LYS A 53 -19.35 17.25 2.45
N LYS A 54 -18.69 17.09 3.60
CA LYS A 54 -17.65 18.00 4.11
C LYS A 54 -16.47 18.12 3.15
N TYR A 55 -16.03 16.99 2.59
CA TYR A 55 -14.90 16.93 1.67
C TYR A 55 -15.29 16.97 0.19
N ARG A 56 -16.59 17.12 -0.10
CA ARG A 56 -17.15 17.19 -1.46
C ARG A 56 -16.76 15.98 -2.32
N CYS A 57 -16.77 14.80 -1.72
CA CYS A 57 -16.60 13.53 -2.42
C CYS A 57 -17.93 13.16 -3.08
N ASN A 58 -18.13 13.57 -4.34
CA ASN A 58 -19.35 13.33 -5.12
C ASN A 58 -19.02 12.61 -6.43
N VAL A 59 -19.98 11.81 -6.90
CA VAL A 59 -19.85 11.02 -8.14
C VAL A 59 -19.83 11.92 -9.39
N GLU A 60 -20.31 13.15 -9.30
CA GLU A 60 -20.23 14.14 -10.40
C GLU A 60 -18.79 14.53 -10.71
N ASN A 61 -17.89 14.44 -9.73
CA ASN A 61 -16.45 14.66 -9.91
C ASN A 61 -15.69 13.34 -10.21
N LEU A 62 -16.42 12.25 -10.49
CA LEU A 62 -15.82 10.97 -10.84
C LEU A 62 -15.16 11.06 -12.22
N PRO A 63 -13.86 10.71 -12.36
CA PRO A 63 -13.24 10.56 -13.67
C PRO A 63 -14.00 9.52 -14.49
N ARG A 64 -14.21 9.78 -15.79
CA ARG A 64 -14.90 8.85 -16.71
C ARG A 64 -14.29 7.45 -16.77
N THR A 65 -13.05 7.29 -16.33
CA THR A 65 -12.28 6.04 -16.32
C THR A 65 -12.56 5.13 -15.13
N ARG A 66 -13.28 5.58 -14.09
CA ARG A 66 -13.56 4.76 -12.91
C ARG A 66 -14.95 4.13 -12.99
N GLU A 67 -15.01 2.81 -13.13
CA GLU A 67 -16.26 2.06 -13.19
C GLU A 67 -16.91 1.91 -11.80
N ALA A 68 -16.11 1.82 -10.73
CA ALA A 68 -16.59 1.68 -9.35
C ALA A 68 -16.73 3.03 -8.62
N ARG A 69 -17.96 3.38 -8.22
CA ARG A 69 -18.25 4.62 -7.48
C ARG A 69 -17.63 4.62 -6.09
N LEU A 70 -17.59 3.48 -5.40
CA LEU A 70 -17.10 3.40 -4.03
C LEU A 70 -15.58 3.62 -3.97
N SER A 71 -14.82 2.99 -4.87
CA SER A 71 -13.35 3.16 -5.00
C SER A 71 -12.92 4.64 -5.07
N TYR A 72 -13.65 5.46 -5.84
CA TYR A 72 -13.41 6.90 -5.89
C TYR A 72 -13.70 7.62 -4.57
N LEU A 73 -14.84 7.32 -3.94
CA LEU A 73 -15.22 7.98 -2.69
C LEU A 73 -14.23 7.66 -1.56
N LEU A 74 -13.74 6.42 -1.51
CA LEU A 74 -12.69 6.01 -0.58
C LEU A 74 -11.40 6.77 -0.82
N MET A 75 -10.93 6.82 -2.07
CA MET A 75 -9.73 7.58 -2.43
C MET A 75 -9.83 9.07 -2.08
N CYS A 76 -11.03 9.65 -2.24
CA CYS A 76 -11.28 11.05 -1.88
C CYS A 76 -11.17 11.28 -0.36
N LEU A 77 -11.80 10.41 0.43
CA LEU A 77 -11.73 10.48 1.90
C LEU A 77 -10.32 10.18 2.40
N GLU A 78 -9.58 9.24 1.80
CA GLU A 78 -8.17 8.99 2.12
C GLU A 78 -7.27 10.15 1.82
N SER A 79 -7.44 10.76 0.65
CA SER A 79 -6.73 12.00 0.34
C SER A 79 -6.98 13.07 1.41
N ALA A 80 -8.15 13.08 2.07
CA ALA A 80 -8.39 13.95 3.21
C ALA A 80 -7.59 13.51 4.45
N VAL A 81 -7.60 12.22 4.79
CA VAL A 81 -6.83 11.64 5.92
C VAL A 81 -5.32 11.88 5.76
N HIS A 82 -4.75 11.55 4.59
CA HIS A 82 -3.34 11.76 4.25
C HIS A 82 -2.92 13.24 4.33
N ARG A 83 -3.84 14.17 4.04
CA ARG A 83 -3.65 15.63 4.23
C ARG A 83 -3.85 16.10 5.68
N GLY A 84 -3.98 15.19 6.63
CA GLY A 84 -4.19 15.50 8.05
C GLY A 84 -5.58 16.04 8.36
N ARG A 85 -6.56 15.86 7.48
CA ARG A 85 -7.95 16.29 7.72
C ARG A 85 -8.70 15.21 8.50
N GLN A 86 -9.61 15.65 9.36
CA GLN A 86 -10.36 14.76 10.25
C GLN A 86 -11.61 14.17 9.59
N VAL A 87 -11.53 12.89 9.21
CA VAL A 87 -12.68 12.02 8.90
C VAL A 87 -13.17 11.36 10.20
N SER A 88 -14.47 11.15 10.37
CA SER A 88 -15.04 10.52 11.58
C SER A 88 -14.52 9.10 11.79
N SER A 89 -14.37 8.68 13.05
CA SER A 89 -13.94 7.33 13.41
C SER A 89 -14.88 6.25 12.89
N GLU A 90 -16.18 6.54 12.87
CA GLU A 90 -17.21 5.65 12.35
C GLU A 90 -17.07 5.47 10.84
N CYS A 91 -16.82 6.56 10.09
CA CYS A 91 -16.57 6.45 8.66
C CYS A 91 -15.24 5.73 8.37
N GLN A 92 -14.16 6.09 9.06
CA GLN A 92 -12.87 5.40 8.91
C GLN A 92 -12.98 3.88 9.18
N GLY A 93 -13.78 3.48 10.17
CA GLY A 93 -14.05 2.07 10.44
C GLY A 93 -14.73 1.36 9.27
N GLU A 94 -15.76 1.97 8.67
CA GLU A 94 -16.45 1.40 7.49
C GLU A 94 -15.55 1.39 6.25
N MET A 95 -14.69 2.40 6.09
CA MET A 95 -13.68 2.45 5.03
C MET A 95 -12.67 1.30 5.16
N LEU A 96 -12.18 1.05 6.38
CA LEU A 96 -11.26 -0.04 6.69
C LEU A 96 -11.90 -1.40 6.40
N ASP A 97 -13.15 -1.62 6.81
CA ASP A 97 -13.87 -2.88 6.52
C ASP A 97 -13.97 -3.15 5.02
N TYR A 98 -14.28 -2.11 4.23
CA TYR A 98 -14.38 -2.26 2.79
C TYR A 98 -13.02 -2.50 2.12
N ARG A 99 -11.96 -1.83 2.57
CA ARG A 99 -10.62 -2.10 2.05
C ARG A 99 -10.14 -3.51 2.34
N ARG A 100 -10.41 -4.00 3.57
CA ARG A 100 -10.15 -5.39 3.92
C ARG A 100 -10.91 -6.34 2.99
N MET A 101 -12.17 -6.02 2.70
CA MET A 101 -12.98 -6.80 1.78
C MET A 101 -12.35 -6.93 0.38
N LEU A 102 -11.85 -5.82 -0.17
CA LEU A 102 -11.14 -5.80 -1.45
C LEU A 102 -9.83 -6.59 -1.42
N MET A 103 -9.07 -6.47 -0.32
CA MET A 103 -7.82 -7.22 -0.13
C MET A 103 -8.04 -8.72 0.13
N GLU A 104 -9.18 -9.12 0.67
CA GLU A 104 -9.50 -10.53 0.90
C GLU A 104 -10.10 -11.21 -0.33
N ASP A 105 -10.83 -10.46 -1.16
CA ASP A 105 -11.58 -10.97 -2.31
C ASP A 105 -11.39 -10.09 -3.56
N PHE A 106 -10.38 -10.45 -4.35
CA PHE A 106 -10.08 -9.76 -5.60
C PHE A 106 -11.23 -9.81 -6.62
N SER A 107 -12.21 -10.71 -6.48
CA SER A 107 -13.35 -10.78 -7.40
C SER A 107 -14.28 -9.56 -7.30
N LEU A 108 -14.04 -8.70 -6.31
CA LEU A 108 -14.71 -7.41 -6.11
C LEU A 108 -14.05 -6.28 -6.92
N SER A 109 -12.88 -6.53 -7.53
CA SER A 109 -12.13 -5.58 -8.36
C SER A 109 -12.11 -6.08 -9.82
N PRO A 110 -13.06 -5.64 -10.66
CA PRO A 110 -13.14 -6.06 -12.06
C PRO A 110 -11.83 -5.87 -12.83
N GLU A 111 -11.09 -4.80 -12.52
CA GLU A 111 -9.81 -4.45 -13.13
C GLU A 111 -8.74 -5.53 -12.90
N ILE A 112 -8.76 -6.19 -11.74
CA ILE A 112 -7.88 -7.34 -11.45
C ILE A 112 -8.33 -8.55 -12.26
N ILE A 113 -9.64 -8.85 -12.29
CA ILE A 113 -10.15 -10.02 -13.02
C ILE A 113 -9.83 -9.91 -14.52
N LEU A 114 -10.01 -8.72 -15.08
CA LEU A 114 -9.78 -8.47 -16.51
C LEU A 114 -8.30 -8.31 -16.83
N GLY A 115 -7.57 -7.54 -16.02
CA GLY A 115 -6.15 -7.23 -16.26
C GLY A 115 -5.20 -8.39 -15.96
N CYS A 116 -5.54 -9.27 -15.00
CA CYS A 116 -4.68 -10.33 -14.50
C CYS A 116 -5.15 -11.76 -14.83
N ARG A 117 -6.10 -11.92 -15.77
CA ARG A 117 -6.68 -13.24 -16.08
C ARG A 117 -5.62 -14.28 -16.39
N THR A 118 -4.70 -13.95 -17.29
CA THR A 118 -3.64 -14.86 -17.75
C THR A 118 -2.76 -15.27 -16.58
N GLU A 119 -2.37 -14.33 -15.73
CA GLU A 119 -1.47 -14.56 -14.62
C GLU A 119 -2.12 -15.39 -13.51
N ILE A 120 -3.41 -15.15 -13.24
CA ILE A 120 -4.19 -15.95 -12.29
C ILE A 120 -4.27 -17.42 -12.73
N GLU A 121 -4.52 -17.65 -14.03
CA GLU A 121 -4.61 -19.00 -14.60
C GLU A 121 -3.26 -19.72 -14.63
N HIS A 122 -2.19 -19.05 -15.06
CA HIS A 122 -0.88 -19.68 -15.30
C HIS A 122 0.02 -19.74 -14.07
N HIS A 123 0.00 -18.73 -13.18
CA HIS A 123 0.96 -18.62 -12.07
C HIS A 123 0.34 -18.88 -10.69
N CYS A 124 -0.96 -18.66 -10.55
CA CYS A 124 -1.66 -18.73 -9.27
C CYS A 124 -2.55 -19.96 -9.10
N SER A 125 -2.61 -20.86 -10.09
CA SER A 125 -3.35 -22.13 -9.99
C SER A 125 -4.83 -21.96 -9.59
N GLY A 126 -5.44 -20.83 -9.97
CA GLY A 126 -6.86 -20.54 -9.75
C GLY A 126 -7.19 -19.60 -8.58
N LEU A 127 -8.48 -19.60 -8.22
CA LEU A 127 -9.10 -18.60 -7.32
C LEU A 127 -8.90 -18.96 -5.84
N HIS A 128 -7.84 -18.43 -5.22
CA HIS A 128 -7.63 -18.56 -3.79
C HIS A 128 -8.27 -17.41 -2.99
N ARG A 129 -8.86 -17.73 -1.84
CA ARG A 129 -9.59 -16.82 -0.94
C ARG A 129 -8.66 -16.22 0.13
N LYS A 130 -9.18 -15.28 0.93
CA LYS A 130 -8.45 -14.60 2.04
C LYS A 130 -7.16 -13.91 1.53
N GLY A 131 -7.24 -13.22 0.40
CA GLY A 131 -6.14 -12.43 -0.17
C GLY A 131 -5.03 -13.24 -0.85
N ARG A 132 -5.04 -14.58 -0.77
CA ARG A 132 -4.00 -15.44 -1.36
C ARG A 132 -3.76 -15.22 -2.85
N THR A 133 -4.80 -14.93 -3.63
CA THR A 133 -4.64 -14.63 -5.07
C THR A 133 -3.89 -13.32 -5.28
N LEU A 134 -4.23 -12.27 -4.53
CA LEU A 134 -3.54 -10.98 -4.64
C LEU A 134 -2.07 -11.11 -4.25
N HIS A 135 -1.77 -11.79 -3.14
CA HIS A 135 -0.38 -12.06 -2.77
C HIS A 135 0.36 -12.92 -3.79
N CYS A 136 -0.30 -13.91 -4.41
CA CYS A 136 0.31 -14.64 -5.51
C CYS A 136 0.69 -13.71 -6.67
N LEU A 137 -0.19 -12.78 -7.06
CA LEU A 137 0.11 -11.78 -8.08
C LEU A 137 1.26 -10.85 -7.65
N MET A 138 1.30 -10.41 -6.39
CA MET A 138 2.43 -9.64 -5.85
C MET A 138 3.76 -10.41 -5.94
N LYS A 139 3.72 -11.73 -5.67
CA LYS A 139 4.88 -12.61 -5.80
C LYS A 139 5.35 -12.73 -7.25
N VAL A 140 4.42 -12.80 -8.21
CA VAL A 140 4.76 -12.79 -9.65
C VAL A 140 5.38 -11.45 -10.04
N VAL A 141 4.83 -10.33 -9.58
CA VAL A 141 5.38 -8.98 -9.83
C VAL A 141 6.83 -8.83 -9.36
N ARG A 142 7.20 -9.47 -8.25
CA ARG A 142 8.57 -9.48 -7.74
C ARG A 142 9.55 -10.34 -8.54
N GLY A 143 9.10 -10.99 -9.62
CA GLY A 143 9.95 -11.83 -10.47
C GLY A 143 10.14 -13.27 -9.95
N GLU A 144 9.56 -13.63 -8.80
CA GLU A 144 9.74 -14.96 -8.20
C GLU A 144 8.96 -16.07 -8.92
N LYS A 145 8.02 -15.71 -9.81
CA LYS A 145 7.13 -16.66 -10.53
C LYS A 145 6.96 -16.36 -12.02
N GLY A 146 7.75 -15.47 -12.60
CA GLY A 146 7.65 -15.03 -14.00
C GLY A 146 7.44 -13.52 -14.13
N ASN A 147 7.15 -13.04 -15.34
CA ASN A 147 6.87 -11.63 -15.61
C ASN A 147 5.36 -11.38 -15.65
N LEU A 148 4.92 -10.34 -14.94
CA LEU A 148 3.54 -9.87 -15.00
C LEU A 148 3.34 -9.03 -16.27
N GLY A 149 2.20 -9.18 -16.96
CA GLY A 149 1.86 -8.26 -18.05
C GLY A 149 1.59 -6.84 -17.52
N ASP A 150 1.93 -5.82 -18.32
CA ASP A 150 1.75 -4.40 -17.95
C ASP A 150 0.32 -4.08 -17.48
N SER A 151 -0.68 -4.69 -18.12
CA SER A 151 -2.09 -4.52 -17.75
C SER A 151 -2.37 -5.05 -16.34
N CYS A 152 -1.87 -6.23 -16.00
CA CYS A 152 -2.05 -6.77 -14.66
C CYS A 152 -1.28 -5.94 -13.63
N GLN A 153 -0.07 -5.49 -13.98
CA GLN A 153 0.78 -4.73 -13.07
C GLN A 153 0.12 -3.42 -12.69
N HIS A 154 -0.43 -2.71 -13.67
CA HIS A 154 -1.18 -1.49 -13.45
C HIS A 154 -2.46 -1.72 -12.62
N SER A 155 -3.23 -2.77 -12.92
CA SER A 155 -4.43 -3.12 -12.13
C SER A 155 -4.08 -3.43 -10.68
N LEU A 156 -3.01 -4.20 -10.45
CA LEU A 156 -2.55 -4.54 -9.11
C LEU A 156 -2.05 -3.30 -8.36
N GLN A 157 -1.22 -2.48 -8.98
CA GLN A 157 -0.73 -1.22 -8.37
C GLN A 157 -1.89 -0.28 -8.02
N SER A 158 -2.90 -0.17 -8.89
CA SER A 158 -4.09 0.64 -8.64
C SER A 158 -4.87 0.15 -7.42
N LEU A 159 -5.04 -1.18 -7.30
CA LEU A 159 -5.71 -1.78 -6.15
C LEU A 159 -4.93 -1.53 -4.86
N ILE A 160 -3.61 -1.71 -4.86
CA ILE A 160 -2.76 -1.48 -3.69
C ILE A 160 -2.80 -0.03 -3.23
N GLN A 161 -2.86 0.92 -4.16
CA GLN A 161 -3.07 2.33 -3.81
C GLN A 161 -4.47 2.59 -3.25
N GLU A 162 -5.51 1.90 -3.74
CA GLU A 162 -6.89 2.06 -3.27
C GLU A 162 -7.10 1.53 -1.84
N VAL A 163 -6.55 0.34 -1.59
CA VAL A 163 -6.70 -0.35 -0.32
C VAL A 163 -5.66 0.07 0.70
N ASP A 164 -4.52 0.62 0.28
CA ASP A 164 -3.46 1.16 1.15
C ASP A 164 -3.16 0.29 2.39
N PRO A 165 -2.77 -0.99 2.19
CA PRO A 165 -2.54 -1.93 3.30
C PRO A 165 -1.30 -1.53 4.14
N VAL A 166 -0.50 -0.61 3.63
CA VAL A 166 0.71 -0.07 4.26
C VAL A 166 0.34 0.94 5.35
N ALA A 167 -0.72 1.72 5.16
CA ALA A 167 -1.23 2.62 6.19
C ALA A 167 -1.85 1.87 7.39
N ASP A 168 -2.38 0.66 7.17
CA ASP A 168 -2.91 -0.19 8.23
C ASP A 168 -2.83 -1.67 7.86
N TYR A 169 -1.86 -2.39 8.44
CA TYR A 169 -1.63 -3.82 8.19
C TYR A 169 -2.87 -4.71 8.40
N ARG A 170 -3.87 -4.27 9.18
CA ARG A 170 -5.11 -5.02 9.44
C ARG A 170 -6.05 -5.07 8.23
N ILE A 171 -5.77 -4.28 7.20
CA ILE A 171 -6.45 -4.35 5.91
C ILE A 171 -6.04 -5.63 5.19
N ASP A 172 -4.77 -5.99 5.27
CA ASP A 172 -4.22 -7.21 4.70
C ASP A 172 -4.30 -8.34 5.73
N ARG A 173 -5.35 -9.15 5.62
CA ARG A 173 -5.54 -10.30 6.50
C ARG A 173 -4.40 -11.33 6.41
N ALA A 174 -3.84 -11.55 5.23
CA ALA A 174 -2.80 -12.56 5.04
C ALA A 174 -1.47 -12.09 5.66
N LEU A 175 -1.13 -10.81 5.52
CA LEU A 175 -0.01 -10.19 6.25
C LEU A 175 -0.24 -10.24 7.76
N ASN A 176 -1.42 -9.83 8.23
CA ASN A 176 -1.76 -9.79 9.66
C ASN A 176 -1.62 -11.19 10.31
N GLU A 177 -2.23 -12.22 9.69
CA GLU A 177 -2.12 -13.60 10.17
C GLU A 177 -0.67 -14.12 10.16
N ALA A 178 0.11 -13.80 9.13
CA ALA A 178 1.51 -14.22 9.03
C ALA A 178 2.43 -13.54 10.05
N CYS A 179 2.20 -12.26 10.33
CA CYS A 179 3.07 -11.44 11.16
C CYS A 179 2.65 -11.34 12.64
N GLU A 180 1.51 -11.92 13.05
CA GLU A 180 0.99 -11.83 14.42
C GLU A 180 2.04 -12.17 15.48
N SER A 181 2.82 -13.25 15.29
CA SER A 181 3.86 -13.66 16.24
C SER A 181 4.98 -12.61 16.39
N VAL A 182 5.44 -12.02 15.29
CA VAL A 182 6.47 -10.97 15.25
C VAL A 182 5.92 -9.69 15.89
N ILE A 183 4.66 -9.35 15.63
CA ILE A 183 4.00 -8.18 16.22
C ILE A 183 3.97 -8.31 17.75
N GLN A 184 3.56 -9.46 18.28
CA GLN A 184 3.47 -9.67 19.73
C GLN A 184 4.83 -9.73 20.43
N THR A 185 5.87 -10.19 19.74
CA THR A 185 7.20 -10.40 20.35
C THR A 185 8.14 -9.20 20.17
N ALA A 186 8.08 -8.52 19.03
CA ALA A 186 8.99 -7.44 18.66
C ALA A 186 8.32 -6.05 18.64
N CYS A 187 7.09 -5.96 18.14
CA CYS A 187 6.41 -4.68 17.88
C CYS A 187 5.28 -4.32 18.88
N LYS A 188 5.15 -5.06 19.99
CA LYS A 188 4.05 -4.92 20.98
C LYS A 188 3.87 -3.52 21.59
N HIS A 189 4.91 -2.68 21.52
CA HIS A 189 4.90 -1.33 22.05
C HIS A 189 4.19 -0.33 21.13
N ILE A 190 3.94 -0.72 19.88
CA ILE A 190 3.23 0.07 18.88
C ILE A 190 1.75 -0.28 18.94
N ARG A 191 0.89 0.75 18.90
CA ARG A 191 -0.55 0.57 18.95
C ARG A 191 -1.05 -0.19 17.71
N SER A 192 -1.96 -1.14 17.90
CA SER A 192 -2.63 -1.81 16.79
C SER A 192 -3.30 -0.82 15.82
N GLY A 193 -2.97 -0.93 14.53
CA GLY A 193 -3.45 -0.07 13.47
C GLY A 193 -2.65 1.22 13.29
N ASP A 194 -1.55 1.41 14.05
CA ASP A 194 -0.60 2.47 13.78
C ASP A 194 0.26 2.10 12.56
N PRO A 195 0.43 3.01 11.56
CA PRO A 195 1.28 2.78 10.39
C PRO A 195 2.72 2.39 10.74
N MET A 196 3.23 2.78 11.92
CA MET A 196 4.59 2.44 12.36
C MET A 196 4.81 0.93 12.59
N ILE A 197 3.74 0.12 12.69
CA ILE A 197 3.88 -1.34 12.80
C ILE A 197 4.65 -1.90 11.61
N LEU A 198 4.36 -1.45 10.39
CA LEU A 198 5.06 -1.98 9.22
C LEU A 198 6.55 -1.61 9.25
N SER A 199 6.89 -0.39 9.68
CA SER A 199 8.28 0.02 9.86
C SER A 199 9.03 -0.87 10.85
N CYS A 200 8.40 -1.19 11.99
CA CYS A 200 8.96 -2.11 12.97
C CYS A 200 9.15 -3.53 12.41
N LEU A 201 8.17 -4.04 11.65
CA LEU A 201 8.28 -5.34 11.00
C LEU A 201 9.44 -5.38 9.99
N MET A 202 9.60 -4.33 9.18
CA MET A 202 10.70 -4.20 8.23
C MET A 202 12.08 -4.13 8.90
N GLU A 203 12.20 -3.44 10.04
CA GLU A 203 13.44 -3.40 10.83
C GLU A 203 13.84 -4.77 11.39
N HIS A 204 12.88 -5.70 11.51
CA HIS A 204 13.10 -7.04 12.02
C HIS A 204 13.27 -8.11 10.94
N LEU A 205 13.21 -7.78 9.64
CA LEU A 205 13.25 -8.75 8.51
C LEU A 205 14.33 -9.83 8.65
N TYR A 206 15.56 -9.44 8.97
CA TYR A 206 16.70 -10.37 9.02
C TYR A 206 17.13 -10.72 10.45
N THR A 207 16.21 -10.61 11.41
CA THR A 207 16.45 -10.97 12.81
C THR A 207 15.84 -12.33 13.14
N GLU A 208 16.33 -12.97 14.21
CA GLU A 208 15.78 -14.24 14.72
C GLU A 208 14.29 -14.18 15.14
N LYS A 209 13.74 -12.97 15.27
CA LYS A 209 12.33 -12.75 15.60
C LYS A 209 11.41 -12.88 14.39
N MET A 210 11.95 -12.79 13.17
CA MET A 210 11.17 -12.86 11.94
C MET A 210 10.83 -14.31 11.61
N VAL A 211 9.62 -14.52 11.09
CA VAL A 211 9.16 -15.81 10.60
C VAL A 211 9.01 -15.76 9.08
N GLU A 212 9.32 -16.86 8.40
CA GLU A 212 9.37 -16.96 6.93
C GLU A 212 8.07 -16.46 6.25
N ASP A 213 6.90 -16.83 6.78
CA ASP A 213 5.62 -16.39 6.22
C ASP A 213 5.43 -14.87 6.33
N CYS A 214 5.87 -14.25 7.42
CA CYS A 214 5.77 -12.81 7.61
C CYS A 214 6.77 -12.09 6.70
N GLU A 215 8.01 -12.58 6.63
CA GLU A 215 9.05 -12.07 5.73
C GLU A 215 8.54 -12.00 4.28
N HIS A 216 8.02 -13.11 3.75
CA HIS A 216 7.49 -13.15 2.38
C HIS A 216 6.40 -12.11 2.13
N ARG A 217 5.45 -11.94 3.06
CA ARG A 217 4.35 -10.97 2.93
C ARG A 217 4.84 -9.52 3.01
N LEU A 218 5.84 -9.25 3.84
CA LEU A 218 6.47 -7.94 3.93
C LEU A 218 7.18 -7.59 2.62
N LEU A 219 8.00 -8.51 2.10
CA LEU A 219 8.73 -8.31 0.84
C LEU A 219 7.79 -8.05 -0.34
N GLU A 220 6.64 -8.74 -0.40
CA GLU A 220 5.57 -8.50 -1.38
C GLU A 220 5.07 -7.04 -1.37
N LEU A 221 4.85 -6.45 -0.19
CA LEU A 221 4.43 -5.05 -0.07
C LEU A 221 5.58 -4.06 -0.27
N GLN A 222 6.80 -4.40 0.16
CA GLN A 222 7.99 -3.57 0.01
C GLN A 222 8.26 -3.19 -1.45
N TYR A 223 8.00 -4.11 -2.38
CA TYR A 223 8.09 -3.86 -3.83
C TYR A 223 7.29 -2.62 -4.27
N PHE A 224 6.06 -2.47 -3.76
CA PHE A 224 5.18 -1.35 -4.11
C PHE A 224 5.61 -0.08 -3.37
N ILE A 225 5.95 -0.19 -2.07
CA ILE A 225 6.39 0.94 -1.24
C ILE A 225 7.65 1.60 -1.82
N SER A 226 8.61 0.79 -2.30
CA SER A 226 9.86 1.31 -2.84
C SER A 226 9.69 2.11 -4.14
N ARG A 227 8.62 1.80 -4.89
CA ARG A 227 8.28 2.40 -6.20
C ARG A 227 7.29 3.56 -6.11
N ASP A 228 6.39 3.55 -5.12
CA ASP A 228 5.43 4.62 -4.88
C ASP A 228 5.52 5.17 -3.45
N TRP A 229 6.19 6.32 -3.32
CA TRP A 229 6.36 7.03 -2.05
C TRP A 229 5.05 7.42 -1.36
N LYS A 230 3.91 7.45 -2.06
CA LYS A 230 2.59 7.74 -1.49
C LYS A 230 2.06 6.60 -0.62
N LEU A 231 2.58 5.38 -0.81
CA LEU A 231 2.20 4.21 -0.02
C LEU A 231 2.86 4.22 1.37
N ASP A 232 4.01 4.86 1.53
CA ASP A 232 4.56 5.11 2.87
C ASP A 232 3.81 6.30 3.50
N PHE A 233 2.77 6.00 4.29
CA PHE A 233 1.93 7.01 4.95
C PHE A 233 2.74 8.03 5.76
N VAL A 234 3.76 7.58 6.48
CA VAL A 234 4.54 8.45 7.38
C VAL A 234 5.42 9.39 6.56
N LEU A 235 6.12 8.87 5.55
CA LEU A 235 6.88 9.65 4.59
C LEU A 235 5.97 10.66 3.88
N TYR A 236 4.87 10.21 3.29
CA TYR A 236 3.96 11.09 2.54
C TYR A 236 3.49 12.26 3.41
N ARG A 237 3.00 11.98 4.62
CA ARG A 237 2.50 13.00 5.53
C ARG A 237 3.56 14.02 5.92
N LYS A 238 4.80 13.57 6.19
CA LYS A 238 5.91 14.43 6.63
C LYS A 238 6.60 15.16 5.47
N CYS A 239 6.56 14.59 4.26
CA CYS A 239 7.28 15.10 3.11
C CYS A 239 6.40 15.78 2.05
N GLN A 240 5.07 15.65 2.06
CA GLN A 240 4.20 16.21 1.00
C GLN A 240 4.43 17.70 0.71
N GLY A 241 4.67 18.52 1.74
CA GLY A 241 4.92 19.95 1.58
C GLY A 241 6.27 20.23 0.91
N ASP A 242 7.29 19.45 1.26
CA ASP A 242 8.62 19.54 0.64
C ASP A 242 8.61 18.97 -0.77
N ALA A 243 7.94 17.84 -1.00
CA ALA A 243 7.78 17.21 -2.30
C ALA A 243 7.06 18.15 -3.29
N SER A 244 5.98 18.82 -2.87
CA SER A 244 5.30 19.79 -3.72
C SER A 244 6.17 21.00 -4.04
N ARG A 245 6.91 21.51 -3.04
CA ARG A 245 7.74 22.72 -3.16
C ARG A 245 9.05 22.51 -3.92
N LEU A 246 9.65 21.33 -3.82
CA LEU A 246 11.01 21.04 -4.32
C LEU A 246 11.00 20.06 -5.50
N CYS A 247 10.06 19.12 -5.50
CA CYS A 247 9.97 18.04 -6.49
C CYS A 247 8.75 18.18 -7.40
N HIS A 248 7.99 19.28 -7.26
CA HIS A 248 6.81 19.62 -8.07
C HIS A 248 5.75 18.51 -8.11
N THR A 249 5.57 17.79 -7.00
CA THR A 249 4.58 16.72 -6.92
C THR A 249 3.17 17.25 -6.73
N HIS A 250 2.21 16.48 -7.24
CA HIS A 250 0.77 16.71 -7.12
C HIS A 250 0.16 16.08 -5.85
N GLY A 251 -1.15 16.19 -5.67
CA GLY A 251 -1.86 15.61 -4.52
C GLY A 251 -1.84 14.08 -4.49
N TRP A 252 -2.13 13.47 -3.33
CA TRP A 252 -2.08 12.02 -3.11
C TRP A 252 -2.92 11.19 -4.12
N ASN A 253 -4.07 11.72 -4.54
CA ASN A 253 -5.01 11.08 -5.45
C ASN A 253 -4.80 11.48 -6.92
N GLU A 254 -3.81 12.31 -7.23
CA GLU A 254 -3.49 12.74 -8.58
C GLU A 254 -2.29 11.91 -9.08
N THR A 255 -2.52 11.10 -10.11
CA THR A 255 -1.45 10.40 -10.81
C THR A 255 -0.78 11.37 -11.77
N SER A 256 0.52 11.60 -11.58
CA SER A 256 1.34 12.17 -12.64
C SER A 256 1.90 11.02 -13.45
N GLU A 257 1.27 10.71 -14.59
CA GLU A 257 1.76 9.70 -15.54
C GLU A 257 3.20 10.01 -16.02
N MET A 258 3.67 11.24 -15.83
CA MET A 258 4.98 11.71 -16.26
C MET A 258 6.11 11.50 -15.24
N ILE A 259 5.83 11.09 -14.00
CA ILE A 259 6.88 10.90 -12.98
C ILE A 259 7.25 9.41 -12.91
N PRO A 260 8.51 9.03 -13.23
CA PRO A 260 8.97 7.66 -13.09
C PRO A 260 8.84 7.16 -11.65
N PRO A 261 8.58 5.85 -11.43
CA PRO A 261 8.62 5.24 -10.11
C PRO A 261 9.92 5.58 -9.36
N GLY A 262 9.84 5.85 -8.07
CA GLY A 262 11.01 6.20 -7.24
C GLY A 262 11.59 7.62 -7.43
N ALA A 263 11.28 8.34 -8.52
CA ALA A 263 11.90 9.64 -8.82
C ALA A 263 11.64 10.71 -7.75
N VAL A 264 10.47 10.68 -7.10
CA VAL A 264 10.16 11.60 -6.00
C VAL A 264 11.06 11.35 -4.80
N PHE A 265 11.28 10.08 -4.44
CA PHE A 265 12.16 9.73 -3.34
C PHE A 265 13.60 10.16 -3.64
N SER A 266 14.10 9.92 -4.86
CA SER A 266 15.43 10.40 -5.31
C SER A 266 15.55 11.92 -5.27
N CYS A 267 14.46 12.64 -5.58
CA CYS A 267 14.42 14.09 -5.42
C CYS A 267 14.52 14.52 -3.94
N LEU A 268 13.67 13.96 -3.07
CA LEU A 268 13.70 14.25 -1.63
C LEU A 268 15.07 13.93 -1.03
N TYR A 269 15.63 12.77 -1.39
CA TYR A 269 16.97 12.33 -1.06
C TYR A 269 18.03 13.40 -1.36
N ARG A 270 18.09 13.87 -2.62
CA ARG A 270 19.04 14.93 -3.03
C ARG A 270 18.90 16.20 -2.20
N HIS A 271 17.69 16.56 -1.79
CA HIS A 271 17.44 17.74 -0.96
C HIS A 271 17.71 17.53 0.54
N ALA A 272 17.77 16.27 1.01
CA ALA A 272 18.06 15.93 2.40
C ALA A 272 19.51 16.26 2.81
N TYR A 273 20.45 16.17 1.87
CA TYR A 273 21.89 16.31 2.10
C TYR A 273 22.53 17.56 1.49
N ARG A 274 21.75 18.49 0.92
CA ARG A 274 22.27 19.77 0.42
C ARG A 274 22.95 20.58 1.52
N THR A 275 24.02 21.30 1.19
CA THR A 275 24.58 22.39 2.01
C THR A 275 23.68 23.63 1.94
N GLU A 276 23.87 24.61 2.83
CA GLU A 276 23.11 25.88 2.77
C GLU A 276 23.37 26.64 1.45
N GLU A 277 24.59 26.52 0.91
CA GLU A 277 25.00 27.13 -0.34
C GLU A 277 24.38 26.45 -1.57
N GLN A 278 24.10 25.15 -1.49
CA GLN A 278 23.46 24.35 -2.56
C GLN A 278 21.93 24.58 -2.67
N GLY A 279 21.37 25.44 -1.82
CA GLY A 279 20.00 25.94 -1.91
C GLY A 279 19.02 25.27 -0.95
N ARG A 280 17.76 25.14 -1.38
CA ARG A 280 16.65 24.78 -0.50
C ARG A 280 16.77 23.33 0.03
N ARG A 281 16.69 23.19 1.35
CA ARG A 281 16.72 21.93 2.09
C ARG A 281 15.32 21.40 2.41
N LEU A 282 15.26 20.12 2.76
CA LEU A 282 14.08 19.51 3.39
C LEU A 282 13.83 20.08 4.79
N SER A 283 12.59 20.02 5.23
CA SER A 283 12.22 20.17 6.63
C SER A 283 12.87 19.07 7.48
N ARG A 284 13.06 19.35 8.78
CA ARG A 284 13.63 18.38 9.74
C ARG A 284 12.82 17.08 9.78
N GLU A 285 11.50 17.18 9.74
CA GLU A 285 10.62 16.01 9.79
C GLU A 285 10.73 15.17 8.52
N CYS A 286 10.69 15.79 7.34
CA CYS A 286 10.84 15.06 6.09
C CYS A 286 12.24 14.42 5.97
N ARG A 287 13.30 15.14 6.37
CA ARG A 287 14.66 14.60 6.36
C ARG A 287 14.80 13.35 7.24
N ALA A 288 14.16 13.34 8.41
CA ALA A 288 14.18 12.17 9.30
C ALA A 288 13.50 10.95 8.64
N GLU A 289 12.37 11.15 7.94
CA GLU A 289 11.71 10.04 7.24
C GLU A 289 12.49 9.54 6.03
N VAL A 290 13.15 10.44 5.28
CA VAL A 290 14.09 10.04 4.23
C VAL A 290 15.21 9.18 4.83
N GLN A 291 15.80 9.58 5.96
CA GLN A 291 16.81 8.80 6.66
C GLN A 291 16.30 7.44 7.14
N ARG A 292 15.07 7.36 7.66
CA ARG A 292 14.44 6.10 8.06
C ARG A 292 14.34 5.12 6.88
N ILE A 293 13.85 5.58 5.73
CA ILE A 293 13.70 4.71 4.55
C ILE A 293 15.06 4.26 4.02
N LEU A 294 16.04 5.17 3.99
CA LEU A 294 17.41 4.84 3.64
C LEU A 294 17.95 3.75 4.57
N HIS A 295 17.71 3.86 5.87
CA HIS A 295 18.11 2.83 6.81
C HIS A 295 17.50 1.46 6.51
N GLN A 296 16.20 1.41 6.25
CA GLN A 296 15.49 0.19 5.89
C GLN A 296 16.00 -0.44 4.59
N ARG A 297 16.25 0.36 3.55
CA ARG A 297 16.81 -0.15 2.28
C ARG A 297 18.20 -0.76 2.45
N ALA A 298 19.06 -0.12 3.24
CA ALA A 298 20.40 -0.65 3.50
C ALA A 298 20.39 -2.01 4.22
N LEU A 299 19.44 -2.22 5.16
CA LEU A 299 19.23 -3.51 5.79
C LEU A 299 18.81 -4.59 4.78
N ASP A 300 17.98 -4.22 3.80
CA ASP A 300 17.49 -5.10 2.74
C ASP A 300 18.61 -5.66 1.84
N VAL A 301 19.57 -4.81 1.48
CA VAL A 301 20.71 -5.21 0.65
C VAL A 301 21.92 -5.70 1.45
N LYS A 302 21.76 -5.88 2.77
CA LYS A 302 22.83 -6.32 3.70
C LYS A 302 24.08 -5.43 3.63
N LEU A 303 23.91 -4.12 3.41
CA LEU A 303 25.03 -3.19 3.41
C LEU A 303 25.59 -3.03 4.83
N ASP A 304 26.91 -3.11 4.98
CA ASP A 304 27.59 -2.79 6.23
C ASP A 304 27.30 -1.33 6.63
N PRO A 305 27.08 -1.00 7.91
CA PRO A 305 26.76 0.37 8.36
C PRO A 305 27.78 1.45 7.97
N SER A 306 29.05 1.09 7.79
CA SER A 306 30.09 2.03 7.34
C SER A 306 30.10 2.25 5.81
N LEU A 307 29.59 1.28 5.05
CA LEU A 307 29.31 1.37 3.61
C LEU A 307 28.00 2.10 3.35
N GLN A 308 26.99 1.93 4.22
CA GLN A 308 25.73 2.66 4.21
C GLN A 308 25.96 4.18 4.23
N ASP A 309 26.75 4.73 5.15
CA ASP A 309 26.96 6.19 5.18
C ASP A 309 27.65 6.76 3.92
N LYS A 310 28.39 5.92 3.17
CA LYS A 310 29.17 6.33 2.00
C LYS A 310 28.42 6.11 0.69
N CYS A 311 27.80 4.94 0.51
CA CYS A 311 27.17 4.51 -0.74
C CYS A 311 25.70 4.94 -0.87
N MET A 312 25.06 5.40 0.20
CA MET A 312 23.64 5.78 0.15
C MET A 312 23.37 7.04 -0.70
N ILE A 313 24.38 7.87 -0.92
CA ILE A 313 24.35 8.98 -1.90
C ILE A 313 24.23 8.46 -3.31
N ASP A 314 25.04 7.46 -3.63
CA ASP A 314 25.14 6.90 -4.96
C ASP A 314 23.93 5.99 -5.25
N LEU A 315 23.44 5.24 -4.27
CA LEU A 315 22.21 4.44 -4.39
C LEU A 315 20.98 5.28 -4.72
N GLY A 316 20.80 6.40 -4.02
CA GLY A 316 19.68 7.31 -4.26
C GLY A 316 19.81 8.09 -5.58
N LYS A 317 21.04 8.30 -6.06
CA LYS A 317 21.34 9.07 -7.28
C LYS A 317 21.25 8.20 -8.55
N TRP A 318 21.74 6.98 -8.48
CA TRP A 318 22.00 6.12 -9.63
C TRP A 318 21.13 4.88 -9.68
N CYS A 319 20.80 4.32 -8.51
CA CYS A 319 20.23 2.99 -8.40
C CYS A 319 18.78 2.98 -7.91
N SER A 320 18.08 4.12 -7.98
CA SER A 320 16.73 4.25 -7.44
C SER A 320 15.67 3.33 -8.08
N GLU A 321 15.96 2.79 -9.25
CA GLU A 321 15.09 1.87 -10.00
C GLU A 321 15.43 0.39 -9.79
N LYS A 322 16.64 0.10 -9.28
CA LYS A 322 17.12 -1.25 -8.98
C LYS A 322 16.81 -1.54 -7.52
N THR A 323 15.81 -2.37 -7.25
CA THR A 323 15.30 -2.55 -5.87
C THR A 323 15.15 -4.02 -5.48
N GLU A 324 15.61 -4.95 -6.33
CA GLU A 324 15.69 -6.36 -5.96
C GLU A 324 16.99 -6.62 -5.18
N THR A 325 16.99 -7.67 -4.38
CA THR A 325 18.12 -8.07 -3.55
C THR A 325 19.38 -8.23 -4.43
N GLY A 326 20.41 -7.43 -4.16
CA GLY A 326 21.69 -7.46 -4.89
C GLY A 326 21.78 -6.54 -6.11
N GLN A 327 20.67 -6.12 -6.72
CA GLN A 327 20.70 -5.24 -7.90
C GLN A 327 21.18 -3.82 -7.57
N GLU A 328 20.87 -3.33 -6.38
CA GLU A 328 21.40 -2.06 -5.88
C GLU A 328 22.93 -2.10 -5.79
N LEU A 329 23.50 -3.25 -5.43
CA LEU A 329 24.94 -3.46 -5.33
C LEU A 329 25.59 -3.57 -6.72
N GLU A 330 24.97 -4.31 -7.65
CA GLU A 330 25.41 -4.38 -9.05
C GLU A 330 25.34 -3.01 -9.73
N CYS A 331 24.28 -2.24 -9.50
CA CYS A 331 24.17 -0.89 -10.03
C CYS A 331 25.24 0.06 -9.48
N LEU A 332 25.56 -0.04 -8.19
CA LEU A 332 26.70 0.68 -7.63
C LEU A 332 28.03 0.26 -8.26
N GLN A 333 28.18 -1.03 -8.60
CA GLN A 333 29.36 -1.53 -9.29
C GLN A 333 29.48 -0.97 -10.71
N ASP A 334 28.36 -0.85 -11.42
CA ASP A 334 28.30 -0.30 -12.77
C ASP A 334 28.62 1.21 -12.82
N HIS A 335 28.56 1.90 -11.67
CA HIS A 335 28.83 3.34 -11.54
C HIS A 335 29.99 3.61 -10.56
N LEU A 336 30.96 2.68 -10.46
CA LEU A 336 32.16 2.84 -9.62
C LEU A 336 33.04 4.04 -10.03
N ASP A 337 32.99 4.43 -11.30
CA ASP A 337 33.82 5.48 -11.88
C ASP A 337 33.11 6.86 -12.00
N ASP A 338 31.83 6.95 -11.60
CA ASP A 338 30.93 8.12 -11.72
C ASP A 338 30.62 8.80 -10.36
#